data_AF-A0A1H5AZY6-F1
#
_entry.id   AF-A0A1H5AZY6-F1
#
_cell.length_a   1.000
_cell.length_b   1.000
_cell.length_c   1.000
_cell.angle_alpha   90.00
_cell.angle_beta   90.00
_cell.angle_gamma   90.00
#
_symmetry.space_group_name_H-M   'P 1'
#
loop_
_entity.id
_entity.type
_entity.pdbx_description
1 polymer ?
#
loop_
_entity_poly.entity_id
_entity_poly.type
_entity_poly.pdbx_seq_one_letter_code
_entity_poly.pdbx_strand_id
1 'polypeptide(L)'
;MTTTTLWAGTNPQIQDGPGGYAGVEASEEWAAEIKRLARERGATLLAHNYQLPAIQDVADHVGDSLALSRIAAEAPEDTIVFCGVHFMAETAKILSPAKTVLIPDERAGCSLADSITADQLREWKAEYPDAVVVSYVNTTAEVKGLTDICCTSSNAVDVVASIDPDREVLFLPDQFLGAHVKRVTGRKNMQIWAGECHVHAGINGDELTAQAKAHPGAELFVHPECGCATSALYLAGEGFVPEDKVKILSTGGMLDAARATGAKQVLVATEVGMLHQLRKAAPEVDFQAVNERASCPYMKMITPAALLRCLLEGKDEVHVDLATAERARKSVQRMIEIGNPGGGE
;
A
#
# COMPACT_ATOMS: atom_id res chain seq x y z
N MET A 1 -4.34 -36.15 -22.04
CA MET A 1 -4.35 -34.93 -22.87
C MET A 1 -3.07 -34.20 -22.55
N THR A 2 -2.18 -34.08 -23.53
CA THR A 2 -0.83 -33.52 -23.41
C THR A 2 -0.88 -32.02 -23.12
N THR A 3 -0.41 -31.63 -21.93
CA THR A 3 -0.16 -30.24 -21.53
C THR A 3 1.06 -29.75 -22.30
N THR A 4 0.83 -29.07 -23.42
CA THR A 4 1.90 -28.37 -24.14
C THR A 4 2.22 -27.10 -23.36
N THR A 5 3.31 -27.10 -22.59
CA THR A 5 3.84 -25.90 -21.93
C THR A 5 4.40 -24.97 -23.01
N LEU A 6 3.74 -23.84 -23.26
CA LEU A 6 4.22 -22.82 -24.21
C LEU A 6 5.64 -22.33 -23.86
N TRP A 7 6.01 -22.40 -22.59
CA TRP A 7 7.32 -21.99 -22.06
C TRP A 7 8.31 -23.14 -21.79
N ALA A 8 7.96 -24.41 -22.01
CA ALA A 8 8.89 -25.53 -21.77
C ALA A 8 10.01 -25.66 -22.83
N GLY A 9 9.95 -24.90 -23.92
CA GLY A 9 10.97 -24.87 -24.98
C GLY A 9 11.83 -23.61 -25.02
N THR A 10 11.40 -22.52 -24.38
CA THR A 10 12.12 -21.25 -24.31
C THR A 10 12.33 -20.94 -22.85
N ASN A 11 13.51 -21.27 -22.32
CA ASN A 11 13.90 -20.77 -21.00
C ASN A 11 13.80 -19.23 -21.05
N PRO A 12 12.90 -18.58 -20.30
CA PRO A 12 12.89 -17.13 -20.24
C PRO A 12 14.30 -16.71 -19.85
N GLN A 13 14.93 -15.85 -20.63
CA GLN A 13 16.16 -15.21 -20.18
C GLN A 13 15.78 -14.17 -19.13
N ILE A 14 15.37 -14.65 -17.95
CA ILE A 14 15.17 -13.83 -16.77
C ILE A 14 16.55 -13.30 -16.40
N GLN A 15 16.69 -11.98 -16.45
CA GLN A 15 17.91 -11.29 -16.10
C GLN A 15 17.77 -10.82 -14.66
N ASP A 16 18.71 -11.21 -13.79
CA ASP A 16 18.82 -10.66 -12.45
C ASP A 16 19.84 -9.52 -12.45
N GLY A 17 19.43 -8.34 -12.00
CA GLY A 17 20.28 -7.18 -11.92
C GLY A 17 19.99 -6.31 -10.69
N PRO A 18 20.79 -5.24 -10.48
CA PRO A 18 20.65 -4.39 -9.30
C PRO A 18 19.27 -3.72 -9.14
N GLY A 19 18.54 -3.55 -10.25
CA GLY A 19 17.20 -2.96 -10.28
C GLY A 19 16.05 -3.96 -10.19
N GLY A 20 16.30 -5.24 -10.02
CA GLY A 20 15.29 -6.29 -10.01
C GLY A 20 15.44 -7.30 -11.15
N TYR A 21 14.43 -8.16 -11.30
CA TYR A 21 14.34 -9.13 -12.40
C TYR A 21 13.78 -8.49 -13.69
N ALA A 22 14.37 -8.79 -14.84
CA ALA A 22 13.98 -8.27 -16.15
C ALA A 22 14.04 -9.35 -17.25
N GLY A 23 13.83 -8.96 -18.52
CA GLY A 23 13.97 -9.86 -19.68
C GLY A 23 12.70 -10.61 -20.09
N VAL A 24 11.56 -10.30 -19.46
CA VAL A 24 10.24 -10.83 -19.83
C VAL A 24 9.28 -9.66 -19.98
N GLU A 25 8.59 -9.59 -21.10
CA GLU A 25 7.55 -8.59 -21.36
C GLU A 25 6.16 -9.16 -21.03
N ALA A 26 5.27 -8.28 -20.58
CA ALA A 26 3.87 -8.65 -20.40
C ALA A 26 3.19 -8.81 -21.78
N SER A 27 2.69 -10.01 -22.04
CA SER A 27 1.89 -10.38 -23.21
C SER A 27 0.68 -11.21 -22.79
N GLU A 28 -0.24 -11.48 -23.72
CA GLU A 28 -1.36 -12.41 -23.46
C GLU A 28 -0.86 -13.81 -23.09
N GLU A 29 0.22 -14.27 -23.72
CA GLU A 29 0.86 -15.56 -23.43
C GLU A 29 1.48 -15.59 -22.04
N TRP A 30 2.17 -14.51 -21.63
CA TRP A 30 2.68 -14.36 -20.27
C TRP A 30 1.53 -14.39 -19.26
N ALA A 31 0.46 -13.63 -19.48
CA ALA A 31 -0.68 -13.59 -18.58
C ALA A 31 -1.37 -14.96 -18.43
N ALA A 32 -1.51 -15.69 -19.54
CA ALA A 32 -2.04 -17.06 -19.53
C ALA A 32 -1.13 -18.01 -18.74
N GLU A 33 0.18 -17.87 -18.89
CA GLU A 33 1.17 -18.68 -18.19
C GLU A 33 1.20 -18.39 -16.68
N ILE A 34 1.17 -17.12 -16.26
CA ILE A 34 1.05 -16.73 -14.84
C ILE A 34 -0.18 -17.38 -14.22
N LYS A 35 -1.34 -17.29 -14.88
CA LYS A 35 -2.59 -17.89 -14.39
C LYS A 35 -2.52 -19.42 -14.33
N ARG A 36 -1.82 -20.06 -15.28
CA ARG A 36 -1.60 -21.52 -15.26
C ARG A 36 -0.74 -21.92 -14.07
N LEU A 37 0.40 -21.25 -13.89
CA LEU A 37 1.34 -21.54 -12.81
C LEU A 37 0.75 -21.26 -11.42
N ALA A 38 0.00 -20.17 -11.25
CA ALA A 38 -0.70 -19.87 -10.02
C ALA A 38 -1.68 -20.99 -9.64
N ARG A 39 -2.49 -21.47 -10.59
CA ARG A 39 -3.38 -22.63 -10.38
C ARG A 39 -2.63 -23.91 -10.03
N GLU A 40 -1.52 -24.20 -10.71
CA GLU A 40 -0.72 -25.41 -10.44
C GLU A 40 -0.09 -25.39 -9.05
N ARG A 41 0.23 -24.20 -8.53
CA ARG A 41 0.69 -24.03 -7.15
C ARG A 41 -0.42 -23.99 -6.12
N GLY A 42 -1.69 -23.92 -6.54
CA GLY A 42 -2.79 -23.60 -5.63
C GLY A 42 -2.53 -22.27 -4.92
N ALA A 43 -2.10 -21.25 -5.68
CA ALA A 43 -1.75 -19.94 -5.17
C ALA A 43 -2.77 -18.88 -5.54
N THR A 44 -3.06 -17.97 -4.61
CA THR A 44 -3.78 -16.71 -4.88
C THR A 44 -2.78 -15.59 -5.13
N LEU A 45 -3.03 -14.78 -6.16
CA LEU A 45 -2.21 -13.62 -6.54
C LEU A 45 -2.83 -12.33 -5.98
N LEU A 46 -2.15 -11.70 -5.04
CA LEU A 46 -2.56 -10.43 -4.43
C LEU A 46 -1.69 -9.30 -4.97
N ALA A 47 -2.26 -8.21 -5.48
CA ALA A 47 -1.50 -7.06 -5.97
C ALA A 47 -1.92 -5.75 -5.31
N HIS A 48 -0.94 -4.95 -4.90
CA HIS A 48 -1.23 -3.59 -4.44
C HIS A 48 -1.61 -2.67 -5.61
N ASN A 49 -2.44 -1.66 -5.34
CA ASN A 49 -2.86 -0.63 -6.31
C ASN A 49 -1.70 0.11 -7.02
N TYR A 50 -0.49 0.06 -6.47
CA TYR A 50 0.71 0.70 -7.03
C TYR A 50 1.51 -0.22 -7.95
N GLN A 51 1.04 -1.43 -8.22
CA GLN A 51 1.73 -2.36 -9.10
C GLN A 51 1.73 -1.88 -10.56
N LEU A 52 2.56 -2.50 -11.40
CA LEU A 52 2.48 -2.29 -12.84
C LEU A 52 1.10 -2.76 -13.36
N PRO A 53 0.49 -2.09 -14.37
CA PRO A 53 -0.81 -2.48 -14.92
C PRO A 53 -0.93 -3.97 -15.25
N ALA A 54 0.08 -4.54 -15.91
CA ALA A 54 0.10 -5.95 -16.25
C ALA A 54 0.08 -6.89 -15.03
N ILE A 55 0.70 -6.49 -13.92
CA ILE A 55 0.68 -7.26 -12.66
C ILE A 55 -0.71 -7.16 -12.02
N GLN A 56 -1.31 -5.96 -12.04
CA GLN A 56 -2.68 -5.76 -11.55
C GLN A 56 -3.70 -6.57 -12.37
N ASP A 57 -3.52 -6.70 -13.68
CA ASP A 57 -4.47 -7.37 -14.57
C ASP A 57 -4.41 -8.92 -14.48
N VAL A 58 -3.31 -9.49 -13.98
CA VAL A 58 -3.19 -10.93 -13.74
C VAL A 58 -3.49 -11.35 -12.30
N ALA A 59 -3.52 -10.40 -11.37
CA ALA A 59 -3.82 -10.69 -9.96
C ALA A 59 -5.28 -11.15 -9.79
N ASP A 60 -5.49 -12.03 -8.81
CA ASP A 60 -6.84 -12.48 -8.41
C ASP A 60 -7.54 -11.37 -7.62
N HIS A 61 -6.77 -10.61 -6.82
CA HIS A 61 -7.25 -9.47 -6.05
C HIS A 61 -6.30 -8.28 -6.17
N VAL A 62 -6.87 -7.08 -6.34
CA VAL A 62 -6.11 -5.82 -6.35
C VAL A 62 -6.71 -4.88 -5.31
N GLY A 63 -5.88 -4.33 -4.43
CA GLY A 63 -6.42 -3.49 -3.35
C GLY A 63 -5.40 -2.67 -2.58
N ASP A 64 -5.90 -1.98 -1.56
CA ASP A 64 -5.09 -1.29 -0.56
C ASP A 64 -4.55 -2.28 0.49
N SER A 65 -3.73 -1.77 1.41
CA SER A 65 -3.09 -2.64 2.42
C SER A 65 -4.08 -3.30 3.38
N LEU A 66 -5.22 -2.68 3.67
CA LEU A 66 -6.22 -3.22 4.60
C LEU A 66 -7.01 -4.35 3.94
N ALA A 67 -7.50 -4.11 2.72
CA ALA A 67 -8.23 -5.10 1.93
C ALA A 67 -7.37 -6.34 1.68
N LEU A 68 -6.12 -6.16 1.23
CA LEU A 68 -5.21 -7.28 0.97
C LEU A 68 -4.84 -8.06 2.25
N SER A 69 -4.77 -7.40 3.41
CA SER A 69 -4.53 -8.08 4.69
C SER A 69 -5.70 -8.99 5.08
N ARG A 70 -6.94 -8.54 4.86
CA ARG A 70 -8.15 -9.35 5.10
C ARG A 70 -8.21 -10.55 4.17
N ILE A 71 -8.02 -10.31 2.87
CA ILE A 71 -8.02 -11.37 1.85
C ILE A 71 -6.92 -12.39 2.15
N ALA A 72 -5.70 -11.97 2.53
CA ALA A 72 -4.62 -12.88 2.88
C ALA A 72 -4.92 -13.77 4.11
N ALA A 73 -5.71 -13.28 5.06
CA ALA A 73 -6.12 -14.03 6.24
C ALA A 73 -7.22 -15.06 5.92
N GLU A 74 -8.09 -14.75 4.97
CA GLU A 74 -9.29 -15.53 4.64
C GLU A 74 -9.10 -16.46 3.43
N ALA A 75 -8.07 -16.24 2.61
CA ALA A 75 -7.83 -16.98 1.38
C ALA A 75 -7.79 -18.50 1.63
N PRO A 76 -8.54 -19.31 0.87
CA PRO A 76 -8.52 -20.77 1.02
C PRO A 76 -7.22 -21.40 0.52
N GLU A 77 -6.51 -20.75 -0.39
CA GLU A 77 -5.26 -21.24 -0.99
C GLU A 77 -4.12 -21.38 0.03
N ASP A 78 -3.35 -22.47 -0.03
CA ASP A 78 -2.20 -22.68 0.87
C ASP A 78 -1.00 -21.79 0.53
N THR A 79 -0.97 -21.22 -0.68
CA THR A 79 0.06 -20.31 -1.15
C THR A 79 -0.51 -18.94 -1.47
N ILE A 80 0.16 -17.89 -1.02
CA ILE A 80 -0.12 -16.49 -1.37
C ILE A 80 1.09 -15.95 -2.12
N VAL A 81 0.90 -15.40 -3.32
CA VAL A 81 1.93 -14.59 -3.98
C VAL A 81 1.56 -13.13 -3.83
N PHE A 82 2.35 -12.40 -3.04
CA PHE A 82 2.08 -11.02 -2.70
C PHE A 82 2.88 -10.08 -3.61
N CYS A 83 2.24 -9.59 -4.67
CA CYS A 83 2.74 -8.56 -5.57
C CYS A 83 2.67 -7.18 -4.89
N GLY A 84 3.60 -6.91 -3.99
CA GLY A 84 3.69 -5.69 -3.19
C GLY A 84 5.12 -5.45 -2.73
N VAL A 85 5.25 -4.92 -1.51
CA VAL A 85 6.54 -4.72 -0.82
C VAL A 85 6.63 -5.61 0.41
N HIS A 86 7.85 -5.83 0.92
CA HIS A 86 8.19 -6.86 1.89
C HIS A 86 7.31 -6.83 3.14
N PHE A 87 7.08 -5.66 3.76
CA PHE A 87 6.26 -5.57 4.97
C PHE A 87 4.79 -6.02 4.75
N MET A 88 4.27 -5.91 3.53
CA MET A 88 2.92 -6.37 3.20
C MET A 88 2.87 -7.88 3.16
N ALA A 89 3.88 -8.51 2.53
CA ALA A 89 4.04 -9.95 2.53
C ALA A 89 4.30 -10.50 3.95
N GLU A 90 5.08 -9.79 4.79
CA GLU A 90 5.20 -10.11 6.22
C GLU A 90 3.85 -10.06 6.94
N THR A 91 3.02 -9.06 6.63
CA THR A 91 1.68 -8.93 7.23
C THR A 91 0.78 -10.10 6.83
N ALA A 92 0.83 -10.54 5.57
CA ALA A 92 0.17 -11.75 5.12
C ALA A 92 0.68 -13.00 5.88
N LYS A 93 2.01 -13.14 6.05
CA LYS A 93 2.61 -14.25 6.81
C LYS A 93 2.25 -14.22 8.30
N ILE A 94 2.15 -13.03 8.91
CA ILE A 94 1.71 -12.85 10.30
C ILE A 94 0.27 -13.35 10.49
N LEU A 95 -0.62 -13.01 9.56
CA LEU A 95 -2.04 -13.43 9.62
C LEU A 95 -2.22 -14.91 9.26
N SER A 96 -1.38 -15.43 8.36
CA SER A 96 -1.46 -16.79 7.83
C SER A 96 -0.14 -17.56 8.04
N PRO A 97 0.26 -17.86 9.30
CA PRO A 97 1.59 -18.39 9.62
C PRO A 97 1.88 -19.76 9.00
N ALA A 98 0.84 -20.55 8.76
CA ALA A 98 0.94 -21.89 8.19
C ALA A 98 0.99 -21.89 6.66
N LYS A 99 0.56 -20.79 6.00
CA LYS A 99 0.57 -20.67 4.54
C LYS A 99 1.97 -20.32 4.04
N THR A 100 2.27 -20.72 2.82
CA THR A 100 3.45 -20.22 2.09
C THR A 100 3.13 -18.83 1.56
N VAL A 101 3.97 -17.85 1.85
CA VAL A 101 3.83 -16.48 1.33
C VAL A 101 5.06 -16.17 0.50
N LEU A 102 4.89 -15.98 -0.80
CA LEU A 102 5.97 -15.63 -1.72
C LEU A 102 5.88 -14.13 -2.06
N ILE A 103 7.03 -13.49 -2.21
CA ILE A 103 7.14 -12.16 -2.82
C ILE A 103 7.94 -12.27 -4.12
N PRO A 104 7.50 -11.67 -5.25
CA PRO A 104 8.21 -11.87 -6.51
C PRO A 104 9.67 -11.38 -6.56
N ASP A 105 10.00 -10.40 -5.70
CA ASP A 105 11.36 -9.93 -5.49
C ASP A 105 11.52 -9.51 -4.01
N GLU A 106 12.33 -10.25 -3.25
CA GLU A 106 12.56 -9.96 -1.81
C GLU A 106 13.18 -8.58 -1.55
N ARG A 107 13.80 -7.95 -2.56
CA ARG A 107 14.41 -6.62 -2.46
C ARG A 107 13.40 -5.48 -2.42
N ALA A 108 12.10 -5.77 -2.67
CA ALA A 108 11.03 -4.78 -2.68
C ALA A 108 10.75 -4.21 -1.28
N GLY A 109 11.60 -3.29 -0.81
CA GLY A 109 11.51 -2.63 0.50
C GLY A 109 10.49 -1.48 0.59
N CYS A 110 10.62 -0.64 1.61
CA CYS A 110 9.79 0.56 1.77
C CYS A 110 10.50 1.59 2.63
N SER A 111 10.65 2.83 2.14
CA SER A 111 11.32 3.90 2.89
C SER A 111 10.66 4.23 4.24
N LEU A 112 9.34 4.03 4.36
CA LEU A 112 8.62 4.20 5.62
C LEU A 112 8.95 3.09 6.62
N ALA A 113 8.97 1.84 6.18
CA ALA A 113 9.30 0.71 7.05
C ALA A 113 10.75 0.81 7.55
N ASP A 114 11.65 1.34 6.73
CA ASP A 114 13.06 1.54 7.07
C ASP A 114 13.31 2.78 7.97
N SER A 115 12.31 3.64 8.17
CA SER A 115 12.47 4.89 8.92
C SER A 115 12.51 4.70 10.45
N ILE A 116 12.13 3.52 10.96
CA ILE A 116 12.19 3.19 12.39
C ILE A 116 12.48 1.72 12.62
N THR A 117 13.40 1.42 13.54
CA THR A 117 13.69 0.05 13.98
C THR A 117 12.92 -0.32 15.26
N ALA A 118 12.84 -1.62 15.56
CA ALA A 118 12.25 -2.10 16.82
C ALA A 118 12.99 -1.57 18.05
N ASP A 119 14.31 -1.40 17.99
CA ASP A 119 15.11 -0.83 19.09
C ASP A 119 14.79 0.65 19.32
N GLN A 120 14.71 1.45 18.25
CA GLN A 120 14.30 2.85 18.34
C GLN A 120 12.89 2.99 18.92
N LEU A 121 11.96 2.10 18.55
CA LEU A 121 10.62 2.09 19.15
C LEU A 121 10.65 1.71 20.63
N ARG A 122 11.52 0.79 21.08
CA ARG A 122 11.67 0.47 22.52
C ARG A 122 12.18 1.68 23.30
N GLU A 123 13.19 2.37 22.77
CA GLU A 123 13.73 3.59 23.36
C GLU A 123 12.65 4.67 23.45
N TRP A 124 11.90 4.90 22.36
CA TRP A 124 10.84 5.88 22.34
C TRP A 124 9.68 5.52 23.30
N LYS A 125 9.29 4.24 23.40
CA LYS A 125 8.32 3.77 24.40
C LYS A 125 8.79 4.01 25.84
N ALA A 126 10.10 3.94 26.10
CA ALA A 126 10.63 4.17 27.44
C ALA A 126 10.51 5.65 27.89
N GLU A 127 10.48 6.59 26.93
CA GLU A 127 10.19 8.00 27.19
C GLU A 127 8.70 8.25 27.50
N TYR A 128 7.81 7.38 27.01
CA TYR A 128 6.35 7.51 27.12
C TYR A 128 5.69 6.19 27.59
N PRO A 129 5.90 5.75 28.84
CA PRO A 129 5.59 4.38 29.29
C PRO A 129 4.09 4.00 29.25
N ASP A 130 3.20 4.98 29.35
CA ASP A 130 1.73 4.75 29.35
C ASP A 130 1.07 4.96 27.99
N ALA A 131 1.85 5.40 26.98
CA ALA A 131 1.35 5.73 25.66
C ALA A 131 0.95 4.48 24.86
N VAL A 132 -0.11 4.62 24.07
CA VAL A 132 -0.54 3.60 23.11
C VAL A 132 0.30 3.74 21.84
N VAL A 133 0.89 2.63 21.39
CA VAL A 133 1.65 2.59 20.14
C VAL A 133 0.72 2.26 18.99
N VAL A 134 0.55 3.23 18.09
CA VAL A 134 -0.19 3.08 16.83
C VAL A 134 0.78 3.08 15.68
N SER A 135 0.95 1.94 15.03
CA SER A 135 1.86 1.81 13.89
C SER A 135 1.10 1.64 12.60
N TYR A 136 1.39 2.51 11.63
CA TYR A 136 1.02 2.27 10.25
C TYR A 136 1.59 0.92 9.79
N VAL A 137 0.80 0.17 9.02
CA VAL A 137 1.16 -1.17 8.54
C VAL A 137 2.49 -1.19 7.75
N ASN A 138 2.92 -0.03 7.23
CA ASN A 138 4.21 0.24 6.59
C ASN A 138 5.37 0.26 7.60
N THR A 139 5.51 -0.83 8.35
CA THR A 139 6.51 -1.09 9.40
C THR A 139 6.92 -2.56 9.36
N THR A 140 8.10 -2.92 9.87
CA THR A 140 8.55 -4.32 9.90
C THR A 140 7.70 -5.18 10.84
N ALA A 141 7.72 -6.50 10.66
CA ALA A 141 7.11 -7.45 11.59
C ALA A 141 7.58 -7.27 13.05
N GLU A 142 8.86 -6.92 13.26
CA GLU A 142 9.41 -6.69 14.59
C GLU A 142 8.81 -5.44 15.26
N VAL A 143 8.67 -4.35 14.50
CA VAL A 143 7.99 -3.13 14.96
C VAL A 143 6.54 -3.44 15.30
N LYS A 144 5.81 -4.17 14.42
CA LYS A 144 4.43 -4.62 14.69
C LYS A 144 4.30 -5.44 15.97
N GLY A 145 5.34 -6.21 16.32
CA GLY A 145 5.42 -6.97 17.57
C GLY A 145 5.56 -6.12 18.85
N LEU A 146 5.81 -4.81 18.72
CA LEU A 146 5.85 -3.82 19.81
C LEU A 146 4.67 -2.83 19.77
N THR A 147 3.86 -2.90 18.70
CA THR A 147 2.69 -2.07 18.44
C THR A 147 1.48 -2.57 19.22
N ASP A 148 0.67 -1.64 19.74
CA ASP A 148 -0.60 -1.98 20.39
C ASP A 148 -1.72 -2.17 19.35
N ILE A 149 -1.81 -1.25 18.38
CA ILE A 149 -2.81 -1.30 17.30
C ILE A 149 -2.17 -0.86 15.98
N CYS A 150 -2.26 -1.68 14.93
CA CYS A 150 -1.85 -1.23 13.60
C CYS A 150 -2.91 -0.33 12.97
N CYS A 151 -2.54 0.47 11.98
CA CYS A 151 -3.49 1.19 11.14
C CYS A 151 -3.08 1.14 9.67
N THR A 152 -3.97 1.58 8.79
CA THR A 152 -3.69 1.94 7.39
C THR A 152 -4.11 3.38 7.11
N SER A 153 -3.78 3.92 5.94
CA SER A 153 -4.31 5.22 5.52
C SER A 153 -5.85 5.25 5.44
N SER A 154 -6.51 4.08 5.35
CA SER A 154 -7.97 3.95 5.29
C SER A 154 -8.66 4.05 6.65
N ASN A 155 -7.99 3.65 7.75
CA ASN A 155 -8.61 3.59 9.09
C ASN A 155 -7.81 4.27 10.21
N ALA A 156 -6.69 4.95 9.92
CA ALA A 156 -5.85 5.56 10.95
C ALA A 156 -6.59 6.57 11.85
N VAL A 157 -7.54 7.32 11.29
CA VAL A 157 -8.40 8.23 12.06
C VAL A 157 -9.28 7.45 13.04
N ASP A 158 -9.94 6.39 12.57
CA ASP A 158 -10.81 5.55 13.40
C ASP A 158 -10.03 4.82 14.50
N VAL A 159 -8.84 4.31 14.17
CA VAL A 159 -7.95 3.66 15.13
C VAL A 159 -7.57 4.62 16.24
N VAL A 160 -7.11 5.84 15.92
CA VAL A 160 -6.74 6.82 16.94
C VAL A 160 -7.96 7.35 17.72
N ALA A 161 -9.12 7.48 17.08
CA ALA A 161 -10.36 7.87 17.74
C ALA A 161 -10.89 6.79 18.71
N SER A 162 -10.55 5.52 18.47
CA SER A 162 -10.92 4.40 19.37
C SER A 162 -10.13 4.36 20.68
N ILE A 163 -9.03 5.10 20.77
CA ILE A 163 -8.16 5.15 21.94
C ILE A 163 -8.68 6.23 22.89
N ASP A 164 -8.82 5.88 24.17
CA ASP A 164 -9.17 6.79 25.28
C ASP A 164 -8.53 8.17 25.09
N PRO A 165 -9.30 9.27 24.94
CA PRO A 165 -8.81 10.61 24.66
C PRO A 165 -7.71 11.11 25.61
N ASP A 166 -7.67 10.64 26.86
CA ASP A 166 -6.70 11.09 27.85
C ASP A 166 -5.35 10.35 27.76
N ARG A 167 -5.30 9.20 27.07
CA ARG A 167 -4.07 8.43 26.88
C ARG A 167 -3.19 9.00 25.79
N GLU A 168 -1.89 9.12 26.02
CA GLU A 168 -0.96 9.54 24.98
C GLU A 168 -0.84 8.50 23.86
N VAL A 169 -0.56 8.94 22.63
CA VAL A 169 -0.39 8.06 21.47
C VAL A 169 0.99 8.30 20.84
N LEU A 170 1.74 7.23 20.63
CA LEU A 170 2.92 7.21 19.76
C LEU A 170 2.47 6.75 18.37
N PHE A 171 2.49 7.65 17.39
CA PHE A 171 2.09 7.38 16.01
C PHE A 171 3.32 7.27 15.11
N LEU A 172 3.45 6.18 14.35
CA LEU A 172 4.62 5.92 13.50
C LEU A 172 4.25 5.16 12.21
N PRO A 173 5.13 5.14 11.19
CA PRO A 173 6.32 5.97 11.07
C PRO A 173 6.05 7.29 10.34
N ASP A 174 4.88 7.45 9.72
CA ASP A 174 4.64 8.52 8.76
C ASP A 174 4.18 9.83 9.43
N GLN A 175 4.98 10.88 9.24
CA GLN A 175 4.72 12.19 9.82
C GLN A 175 3.50 12.90 9.22
N PHE A 176 3.24 12.70 7.93
CA PHE A 176 2.14 13.37 7.21
C PHE A 176 0.80 12.73 7.55
N LEU A 177 0.73 11.39 7.59
CA LEU A 177 -0.43 10.66 8.07
C LEU A 177 -0.67 10.97 9.55
N GLY A 178 0.37 11.00 10.38
CA GLY A 178 0.26 11.39 11.79
C GLY A 178 -0.31 12.81 11.94
N ALA A 179 0.19 13.78 11.18
CA ALA A 179 -0.33 15.15 11.18
C ALA A 179 -1.78 15.22 10.69
N HIS A 180 -2.13 14.46 9.66
CA HIS A 180 -3.50 14.34 9.17
C HIS A 180 -4.43 13.81 10.26
N VAL A 181 -4.07 12.71 10.92
CA VAL A 181 -4.86 12.11 12.00
C VAL A 181 -5.01 13.08 13.17
N LYS A 182 -3.94 13.78 13.56
CA LYS A 182 -3.96 14.80 14.61
C LYS A 182 -4.98 15.90 14.32
N ARG A 183 -4.98 16.38 13.06
CA ARG A 183 -5.89 17.43 12.59
C ARG A 183 -7.35 16.97 12.56
N VAL A 184 -7.62 15.78 12.04
CA VAL A 184 -9.01 15.25 11.91
C VAL A 184 -9.60 14.89 13.27
N THR A 185 -8.82 14.26 14.15
CA THR A 185 -9.28 13.87 15.49
C THR A 185 -9.29 15.02 16.49
N GLY A 186 -8.57 16.12 16.22
CA GLY A 186 -8.36 17.22 17.17
C GLY A 186 -7.45 16.84 18.35
N ARG A 187 -6.82 15.67 18.33
CA ARG A 187 -6.04 15.12 19.43
C ARG A 187 -4.75 15.93 19.64
N LYS A 188 -4.42 16.27 20.90
CA LYS A 188 -3.23 17.07 21.23
C LYS A 188 -2.07 16.24 21.78
N ASN A 189 -2.38 15.16 22.49
CA ASN A 189 -1.47 14.19 23.13
C ASN A 189 -1.05 13.07 22.15
N MET A 190 -0.49 13.46 21.01
CA MET A 190 0.03 12.52 20.02
C MET A 190 1.44 12.92 19.61
N GLN A 191 2.39 12.02 19.86
CA GLN A 191 3.78 12.09 19.44
C GLN A 191 3.91 11.35 18.12
N ILE A 192 4.55 11.97 17.14
CA ILE A 192 4.58 11.47 15.77
C ILE A 192 6.04 11.23 15.39
N TRP A 193 6.34 10.03 14.92
CA TRP A 193 7.66 9.71 14.38
C TRP A 193 7.90 10.46 13.07
N ALA A 194 9.10 11.01 12.89
CA ALA A 194 9.45 11.86 11.76
C ALA A 194 9.93 11.06 10.52
N GLY A 195 9.23 9.98 10.18
CA GLY A 195 9.45 9.23 8.94
C GLY A 195 8.56 9.72 7.80
N GLU A 196 8.93 9.41 6.56
CA GLU A 196 8.15 9.79 5.38
C GLU A 196 8.29 8.81 4.21
N CYS A 197 7.26 8.76 3.36
CA CYS A 197 7.34 8.12 2.07
C CYS A 197 8.02 9.04 1.06
N HIS A 198 9.18 8.63 0.51
CA HIS A 198 9.92 9.44 -0.47
C HIS A 198 9.10 9.77 -1.74
N VAL A 199 8.16 8.91 -2.11
CA VAL A 199 7.28 9.13 -3.27
C VAL A 199 6.30 10.27 -2.98
N HIS A 200 5.56 10.18 -1.88
CA HIS A 200 4.55 11.16 -1.50
C HIS A 200 5.16 12.47 -1.00
N ALA A 201 6.35 12.44 -0.38
CA ALA A 201 7.14 13.62 -0.05
C ALA A 201 7.63 14.36 -1.31
N GLY A 202 7.88 13.62 -2.40
CA GLY A 202 8.23 14.18 -3.70
C GLY A 202 7.09 14.95 -4.40
N ILE A 203 5.83 14.78 -3.94
CA ILE A 203 4.67 15.55 -4.42
C ILE A 203 4.56 16.81 -3.58
N ASN A 204 5.09 17.93 -4.09
CA ASN A 204 5.15 19.19 -3.36
C ASN A 204 3.94 20.10 -3.64
N GLY A 205 3.76 21.11 -2.77
CA GLY A 205 2.65 22.06 -2.83
C GLY A 205 2.66 22.99 -4.04
N ASP A 206 3.85 23.30 -4.59
CA ASP A 206 3.97 24.20 -5.74
C ASP A 206 3.47 23.53 -7.02
N GLU A 207 3.86 22.27 -7.24
CA GLU A 207 3.39 21.46 -8.37
C GLU A 207 1.88 21.23 -8.26
N LEU A 208 1.38 20.90 -7.07
CA LEU A 208 -0.06 20.80 -6.82
C LEU A 208 -0.81 22.09 -7.15
N THR A 209 -0.28 23.23 -6.70
CA THR A 209 -0.88 24.55 -6.95
C THR A 209 -0.88 24.90 -8.43
N ALA A 210 0.21 24.60 -9.14
CA ALA A 210 0.31 24.83 -10.58
C ALA A 210 -0.71 23.98 -11.34
N GLN A 211 -0.83 22.70 -11.01
CA GLN A 211 -1.81 21.80 -11.61
C GLN A 211 -3.25 22.23 -11.31
N ALA A 212 -3.58 22.54 -10.05
CA ALA A 212 -4.92 23.02 -9.68
C ALA A 212 -5.32 24.29 -10.45
N LYS A 213 -4.37 25.22 -10.69
CA LYS A 213 -4.61 26.43 -11.49
C LYS A 213 -4.80 26.15 -12.98
N ALA A 214 -4.06 25.19 -13.54
CA ALA A 214 -4.21 24.77 -14.92
C ALA A 214 -5.52 24.00 -15.16
N HIS A 215 -6.08 23.39 -14.12
CA HIS A 215 -7.25 22.51 -14.16
C HIS A 215 -8.36 22.97 -13.18
N PRO A 216 -8.93 24.18 -13.32
CA PRO A 216 -9.87 24.76 -12.34
C PRO A 216 -11.19 23.97 -12.17
N GLY A 217 -11.52 23.11 -13.15
CA GLY A 217 -12.69 22.24 -13.10
C GLY A 217 -12.47 20.94 -12.34
N ALA A 218 -11.22 20.50 -12.15
CA ALA A 218 -10.90 19.17 -11.65
C ALA A 218 -11.21 19.00 -10.16
N GLU A 219 -11.59 17.79 -9.77
CA GLU A 219 -11.48 17.36 -8.38
C GLU A 219 -10.02 17.00 -8.05
N LEU A 220 -9.69 16.98 -6.77
CA LEU A 220 -8.35 16.67 -6.29
C LEU A 220 -8.41 15.52 -5.28
N PHE A 221 -7.82 14.38 -5.64
CA PHE A 221 -7.66 13.23 -4.75
C PHE A 221 -6.22 13.22 -4.24
N VAL A 222 -6.03 13.32 -2.93
CA VAL A 222 -4.70 13.40 -2.31
C VAL A 222 -4.55 12.31 -1.26
N HIS A 223 -3.43 11.57 -1.32
CA HIS A 223 -3.12 10.59 -0.29
C HIS A 223 -2.74 11.30 1.03
N PRO A 224 -3.16 10.81 2.22
CA PRO A 224 -2.80 11.44 3.50
C PRO A 224 -1.30 11.38 3.83
N GLU A 225 -0.51 10.58 3.13
CA GLU A 225 0.98 10.59 3.20
C GLU A 225 1.62 11.74 2.41
N CYS A 226 0.86 12.47 1.58
CA CYS A 226 1.43 13.54 0.76
C CYS A 226 1.90 14.71 1.60
N GLY A 227 3.14 15.15 1.36
CA GLY A 227 3.64 16.42 1.90
C GLY A 227 2.80 17.63 1.44
N CYS A 228 2.22 17.56 0.25
CA CYS A 228 1.30 18.57 -0.26
C CYS A 228 -0.11 18.52 0.35
N ALA A 229 -0.45 17.58 1.24
CA ALA A 229 -1.78 17.50 1.83
C ALA A 229 -2.18 18.81 2.54
N THR A 230 -1.25 19.43 3.27
CA THR A 230 -1.47 20.77 3.87
C THR A 230 -1.70 21.84 2.80
N SER A 231 -0.94 21.82 1.70
CA SER A 231 -1.14 22.74 0.58
C SER A 231 -2.50 22.55 -0.09
N ALA A 232 -2.96 21.31 -0.27
CA ALA A 232 -4.27 21.01 -0.82
C ALA A 232 -5.39 21.63 0.04
N LEU A 233 -5.27 21.52 1.35
CA LEU A 233 -6.22 22.08 2.31
C LEU A 233 -6.16 23.61 2.36
N TYR A 234 -4.97 24.19 2.23
CA TYR A 234 -4.79 25.63 2.12
C TYR A 234 -5.45 26.17 0.84
N LEU A 235 -5.24 25.51 -0.30
CA LEU A 235 -5.90 25.86 -1.56
C LEU A 235 -7.42 25.82 -1.43
N ALA A 236 -7.95 24.86 -0.67
CA ALA A 236 -9.37 24.77 -0.34
C ALA A 236 -9.85 25.95 0.54
N GLY A 237 -9.18 26.20 1.66
CA GLY A 237 -9.56 27.22 2.64
C GLY A 237 -9.43 28.66 2.11
N GLU A 238 -8.50 28.92 1.19
CA GLU A 238 -8.36 30.22 0.51
C GLU A 238 -9.28 30.37 -0.71
N GLY A 239 -10.09 29.35 -1.03
CA GLY A 239 -11.04 29.38 -2.15
C GLY A 239 -10.41 29.26 -3.54
N PHE A 240 -9.15 28.82 -3.65
CA PHE A 240 -8.54 28.51 -4.95
C PHE A 240 -9.13 27.24 -5.58
N VAL A 241 -9.55 26.31 -4.73
CA VAL A 241 -10.30 25.10 -5.10
C VAL A 241 -11.51 25.00 -4.16
N PRO A 242 -12.72 24.66 -4.63
CA PRO A 242 -13.84 24.41 -3.73
C PRO A 242 -13.51 23.30 -2.70
N GLU A 243 -13.87 23.50 -1.43
CA GLU A 243 -13.54 22.56 -0.35
C GLU A 243 -14.08 21.14 -0.59
N ASP A 244 -15.26 21.03 -1.19
CA ASP A 244 -15.91 19.76 -1.55
C ASP A 244 -15.18 18.99 -2.66
N LYS A 245 -14.27 19.66 -3.39
CA LYS A 245 -13.46 19.04 -4.45
C LYS A 245 -12.13 18.49 -3.96
N VAL A 246 -11.67 18.84 -2.76
CA VAL A 246 -10.40 18.32 -2.20
C VAL A 246 -10.69 17.14 -1.28
N LYS A 247 -10.31 15.95 -1.73
CA LYS A 247 -10.55 14.70 -0.99
C LYS A 247 -9.22 14.09 -0.55
N ILE A 248 -9.03 14.01 0.77
CA ILE A 248 -7.87 13.33 1.38
C ILE A 248 -8.26 11.87 1.62
N LEU A 249 -7.72 10.94 0.83
CA LEU A 249 -8.21 9.57 0.73
C LEU A 249 -7.08 8.55 0.68
N SER A 250 -7.29 7.36 1.24
CA SER A 250 -6.48 6.18 0.92
C SER A 250 -6.69 5.74 -0.53
N THR A 251 -5.88 4.81 -1.04
CA THR A 251 -6.08 4.28 -2.40
C THR A 251 -7.43 3.58 -2.58
N GLY A 252 -7.91 2.83 -1.58
CA GLY A 252 -9.26 2.28 -1.56
C GLY A 252 -10.32 3.38 -1.58
N GLY A 253 -10.17 4.40 -0.74
CA GLY A 253 -11.07 5.56 -0.71
C GLY A 253 -11.10 6.34 -2.03
N MET A 254 -9.97 6.41 -2.75
CA MET A 254 -9.92 7.01 -4.09
C MET A 254 -10.75 6.22 -5.11
N LEU A 255 -10.81 4.88 -5.02
CA LEU A 255 -11.66 4.07 -5.89
C LEU A 255 -13.14 4.29 -5.60
N ASP A 256 -13.51 4.35 -4.32
CA ASP A 256 -14.89 4.65 -3.92
C ASP A 256 -15.31 6.06 -4.39
N ALA A 257 -14.43 7.04 -4.23
CA ALA A 257 -14.64 8.40 -4.72
C ALA A 257 -14.70 8.48 -6.26
N ALA A 258 -13.91 7.68 -6.96
CA ALA A 258 -13.93 7.61 -8.43
C ALA A 258 -15.26 7.03 -8.96
N ARG A 259 -15.82 6.02 -8.29
CA ARG A 259 -17.12 5.44 -8.66
C ARG A 259 -18.31 6.38 -8.38
N ALA A 260 -18.14 7.28 -7.41
CA ALA A 260 -19.19 8.20 -6.98
C ALA A 260 -19.08 9.60 -7.63
N THR A 261 -17.93 9.96 -8.21
CA THR A 261 -17.73 11.31 -8.73
C THR A 261 -18.50 11.56 -10.03
N GLY A 262 -19.00 12.78 -10.20
CA GLY A 262 -19.53 13.30 -11.47
C GLY A 262 -18.54 14.20 -12.21
N ALA A 263 -17.29 14.30 -11.73
CA ALA A 263 -16.29 15.16 -12.31
C ALA A 263 -15.79 14.61 -13.66
N LYS A 264 -15.53 15.50 -14.62
CA LYS A 264 -14.91 15.11 -15.90
C LYS A 264 -13.41 14.85 -15.79
N GLN A 265 -12.78 15.43 -14.78
CA GLN A 265 -11.34 15.40 -14.59
C GLN A 265 -11.02 15.35 -13.10
N VAL A 266 -10.01 14.55 -12.75
CA VAL A 266 -9.53 14.39 -11.38
C VAL A 266 -8.00 14.42 -11.39
N LEU A 267 -7.43 15.32 -10.59
CA LEU A 267 -6.01 15.35 -10.29
C LEU A 267 -5.73 14.39 -9.12
N VAL A 268 -4.73 13.54 -9.28
CA VAL A 268 -4.40 12.47 -8.32
C VAL A 268 -3.00 12.69 -7.76
N ALA A 269 -2.91 13.05 -6.49
CA ALA A 269 -1.67 13.17 -5.73
C ALA A 269 -1.44 11.88 -4.93
N THR A 270 -0.91 10.87 -5.62
CA THR A 270 -0.41 9.61 -5.05
C THR A 270 0.56 8.95 -6.05
N GLU A 271 0.94 7.70 -5.82
CA GLU A 271 1.75 6.92 -6.76
C GLU A 271 0.99 6.62 -8.08
N VAL A 272 1.70 6.72 -9.21
CA VAL A 272 1.09 6.69 -10.57
C VAL A 272 0.44 5.37 -10.97
N GLY A 273 0.80 4.25 -10.35
CA GLY A 273 0.16 2.94 -10.56
C GLY A 273 -1.32 2.95 -10.17
N MET A 274 -1.73 3.85 -9.28
CA MET A 274 -3.13 4.05 -8.90
C MET A 274 -4.02 4.44 -10.08
N LEU A 275 -3.46 5.15 -11.07
CA LEU A 275 -4.21 5.62 -12.24
C LEU A 275 -4.82 4.47 -13.04
N HIS A 276 -4.19 3.29 -13.05
CA HIS A 276 -4.74 2.11 -13.74
C HIS A 276 -6.08 1.70 -13.15
N GLN A 277 -6.16 1.54 -11.83
CA GLN A 277 -7.41 1.17 -11.16
C GLN A 277 -8.47 2.27 -11.27
N LEU A 278 -8.09 3.54 -11.15
CA LEU A 278 -9.03 4.66 -11.28
C LEU A 278 -9.67 4.71 -12.67
N ARG A 279 -8.87 4.54 -13.73
CA ARG A 279 -9.36 4.50 -15.12
C ARG A 279 -10.21 3.26 -15.40
N LYS A 280 -9.95 2.13 -14.74
CA LYS A 280 -10.83 0.95 -14.81
C LYS A 280 -12.15 1.19 -14.08
N ALA A 281 -12.13 1.89 -12.94
CA ALA A 281 -13.30 2.15 -12.12
C ALA A 281 -14.24 3.22 -12.72
N ALA A 282 -13.69 4.24 -13.40
CA ALA A 282 -14.46 5.30 -14.05
C ALA A 282 -13.81 5.71 -15.40
N PRO A 283 -14.01 4.93 -16.48
CA PRO A 283 -13.34 5.13 -17.78
C PRO A 283 -13.63 6.48 -18.46
N GLU A 284 -14.74 7.12 -18.11
CA GLU A 284 -15.18 8.42 -18.64
C GLU A 284 -14.50 9.61 -17.96
N VAL A 285 -13.78 9.40 -16.86
CA VAL A 285 -13.12 10.44 -16.08
C VAL A 285 -11.65 10.54 -16.50
N ASP A 286 -11.20 11.76 -16.78
CA ASP A 286 -9.80 12.05 -17.05
C ASP A 286 -8.97 12.11 -15.75
N PHE A 287 -8.36 10.99 -15.37
CA PHE A 287 -7.44 10.93 -14.23
C PHE A 287 -6.00 11.28 -14.63
N GLN A 288 -5.47 12.34 -14.01
CA GLN A 288 -4.11 12.84 -14.23
C GLN A 288 -3.31 12.83 -12.93
N ALA A 289 -2.05 12.38 -12.98
CA ALA A 289 -1.16 12.49 -11.83
C ALA A 289 -0.76 13.96 -11.62
N VAL A 290 -0.74 14.40 -10.36
CA VAL A 290 -0.17 15.71 -10.01
C VAL A 290 1.34 15.75 -10.31
N ASN A 291 2.03 14.62 -10.11
CA ASN A 291 3.44 14.46 -10.43
C ASN A 291 3.64 13.09 -11.12
N GLU A 292 3.94 13.07 -12.41
CA GLU A 292 4.17 11.83 -13.18
C GLU A 292 5.40 11.03 -12.72
N ARG A 293 6.31 11.68 -11.97
CA ARG A 293 7.50 11.03 -11.42
C ARG A 293 7.23 10.36 -10.07
N ALA A 294 6.02 10.48 -9.52
CA ALA A 294 5.61 9.79 -8.30
C ALA A 294 5.43 8.27 -8.56
N SER A 295 6.52 7.59 -8.88
CA SER A 295 6.57 6.15 -9.14
C SER A 295 7.44 5.48 -8.08
N CYS A 296 6.88 4.57 -7.30
CA CYS A 296 7.61 3.89 -6.23
C CYS A 296 8.56 2.84 -6.81
N PRO A 297 9.89 3.02 -6.75
CA PRO A 297 10.84 2.08 -7.34
C PRO A 297 10.72 0.69 -6.71
N TYR A 298 10.44 0.59 -5.41
CA TYR A 298 10.24 -0.69 -4.72
C TYR A 298 9.02 -1.45 -5.22
N MET A 299 7.88 -0.77 -5.42
CA MET A 299 6.69 -1.39 -6.01
C MET A 299 6.97 -1.90 -7.42
N LYS A 300 7.81 -1.18 -8.20
CA LYS A 300 8.16 -1.55 -9.58
C LYS A 300 9.22 -2.65 -9.68
N MET A 301 9.78 -3.14 -8.58
CA MET A 301 10.62 -4.35 -8.58
C MET A 301 9.81 -5.60 -8.92
N ILE A 302 8.50 -5.57 -8.71
CA ILE A 302 7.58 -6.62 -9.11
C ILE A 302 7.29 -6.50 -10.61
N THR A 303 8.17 -7.07 -11.42
CA THR A 303 8.07 -7.07 -12.88
C THR A 303 7.40 -8.35 -13.41
N PRO A 304 7.03 -8.40 -14.71
CA PRO A 304 6.60 -9.64 -15.35
C PRO A 304 7.61 -10.79 -15.21
N ALA A 305 8.90 -10.48 -15.26
CA ALA A 305 9.98 -11.44 -15.07
C ALA A 305 10.06 -11.92 -13.61
N ALA A 306 9.93 -11.02 -12.64
CA ALA A 306 9.93 -11.35 -11.22
C ALA A 306 8.77 -12.29 -10.87
N LEU A 307 7.55 -11.97 -11.31
CA LEU A 307 6.36 -12.80 -11.05
C LEU A 307 6.47 -14.17 -11.73
N LEU A 308 6.97 -14.23 -12.97
CA LEU A 308 7.21 -15.50 -13.66
C LEU A 308 8.27 -16.34 -12.93
N ARG A 309 9.41 -15.76 -12.54
CA ARG A 309 10.44 -16.44 -11.72
C ARG A 309 9.86 -16.99 -10.44
N CYS A 310 9.12 -16.17 -9.69
CA CYS A 310 8.51 -16.53 -8.43
C CYS A 310 7.59 -17.74 -8.57
N LEU A 311 6.74 -17.76 -9.60
CA LEU A 311 5.84 -18.86 -9.89
C LEU A 311 6.52 -20.07 -10.55
N LEU A 312 7.67 -19.93 -11.22
CA LEU A 312 8.41 -21.09 -11.74
C LEU A 312 9.25 -21.76 -10.66
N GLU A 313 9.95 -20.98 -9.85
CA GLU A 313 10.96 -21.46 -8.91
C GLU A 313 10.41 -21.64 -7.49
N GLY A 314 9.34 -20.93 -7.12
CA GLY A 314 8.81 -20.94 -5.74
C GLY A 314 9.78 -20.30 -4.74
N LYS A 315 10.60 -19.34 -5.19
CA LYS A 315 11.59 -18.64 -4.38
C LYS A 315 11.03 -17.40 -3.69
N ASP A 316 11.83 -16.88 -2.78
CA ASP A 316 11.57 -15.67 -2.00
C ASP A 316 10.34 -15.85 -1.10
N GLU A 317 10.31 -16.99 -0.38
CA GLU A 317 9.33 -17.20 0.69
C GLU A 317 9.62 -16.25 1.86
N VAL A 318 8.59 -15.54 2.28
CA VAL A 318 8.64 -14.65 3.43
C VAL A 318 8.48 -15.47 4.70
N HIS A 319 9.49 -15.37 5.56
CA HIS A 319 9.53 -15.99 6.87
C HIS A 319 9.45 -14.92 7.96
N VAL A 320 8.57 -15.13 8.93
CA VAL A 320 8.49 -14.33 10.16
C VAL A 320 8.62 -15.30 11.32
N ASP A 321 9.53 -15.02 12.26
CA ASP A 321 9.68 -15.81 13.49
C ASP A 321 8.33 -15.95 14.19
N LEU A 322 8.00 -17.16 14.67
CA LEU A 322 6.68 -17.45 15.23
C LEU A 322 6.37 -16.58 16.45
N ALA A 323 7.34 -16.33 17.34
CA ALA A 323 7.11 -15.49 18.50
C ALA A 323 6.90 -14.02 18.08
N THR A 324 7.61 -13.53 17.06
CA THR A 324 7.36 -12.22 16.47
C THR A 324 5.98 -12.16 15.81
N ALA A 325 5.59 -13.17 15.04
CA ALA A 325 4.29 -13.25 14.40
C ALA A 325 3.14 -13.27 15.41
N GLU A 326 3.27 -14.01 16.52
CA GLU A 326 2.28 -14.03 17.59
C GLU A 326 2.08 -12.65 18.24
N ARG A 327 3.18 -11.95 18.54
CA ARG A 327 3.11 -10.58 19.08
C ARG A 327 2.48 -9.61 18.09
N ALA A 328 2.92 -9.65 16.83
CA ALA A 328 2.44 -8.77 15.77
C ALA A 328 0.98 -9.06 15.35
N ARG A 329 0.53 -10.31 15.43
CA ARG A 329 -0.83 -10.70 15.01
C ARG A 329 -1.89 -9.92 15.77
N LYS A 330 -1.68 -9.66 17.07
CA LYS A 330 -2.66 -8.93 17.89
C LYS A 330 -2.89 -7.51 17.37
N SER A 331 -1.83 -6.78 17.03
CA SER A 331 -1.94 -5.40 16.55
C SER A 331 -2.55 -5.33 15.14
N VAL A 332 -2.21 -6.28 14.27
CA VAL A 332 -2.78 -6.39 12.91
C VAL A 332 -4.25 -6.84 12.95
N GLN A 333 -4.61 -7.81 13.80
CA GLN A 333 -6.01 -8.23 13.93
C GLN A 333 -6.87 -7.09 14.47
N ARG A 334 -6.36 -6.35 15.45
CA ARG A 334 -7.06 -5.18 16.00
C ARG A 334 -7.27 -4.09 14.96
N MET A 335 -6.30 -3.87 14.08
CA MET A 335 -6.46 -3.00 12.91
C MET A 335 -7.60 -3.46 12.01
N ILE A 336 -7.68 -4.76 11.71
CA ILE A 336 -8.69 -5.32 10.80
C ILE A 336 -10.11 -5.16 11.38
N GLU A 337 -10.25 -5.33 12.70
CA GLU A 337 -11.50 -5.15 13.44
C GLU A 337 -11.99 -3.68 13.48
N ILE A 338 -11.09 -2.72 13.28
CA ILE A 338 -11.38 -1.28 13.37
C ILE A 338 -11.44 -0.68 11.96
N GLY A 339 -12.58 -0.10 11.62
CA GLY A 339 -12.82 0.57 10.34
C GLY A 339 -13.67 -0.26 9.38
N ASN A 340 -14.42 0.44 8.53
CA ASN A 340 -15.25 -0.21 7.51
C ASN A 340 -14.36 -0.80 6.40
N PRO A 341 -14.75 -1.91 5.75
CA PRO A 341 -14.19 -2.26 4.45
C PRO A 341 -14.38 -1.08 3.50
N GLY A 342 -13.29 -0.47 3.02
CA GLY A 342 -13.36 0.35 1.81
C GLY A 342 -13.78 -0.55 0.65
N GLY A 343 -14.49 -0.02 -0.34
CA GLY A 343 -15.13 -0.80 -1.41
C GLY A 343 -14.18 -1.43 -2.43
N GLY A 344 -12.91 -1.61 -2.08
CA GLY A 344 -11.89 -2.27 -2.90
C GLY A 344 -11.85 -3.80 -2.75
N GLU A 345 -12.87 -4.41 -2.14
CA GLU A 345 -13.12 -5.86 -2.14
C GLU A 345 -13.78 -6.31 -3.46
#